data_AF-A0A6B2XN20-F1
#
_entry.id   AF-A0A6B2XN20-F1
#
_cell.length_a   1.000
_cell.length_b   1.000
_cell.length_c   1.000
_cell.angle_alpha   90.00
_cell.angle_beta   90.00
_cell.angle_gamma   90.00
#
_symmetry.space_group_name_H-M   'P 1'
#
loop_
_entity.id
_entity.type
_entity.pdbx_description
1 polymer ?
#
loop_
_entity_poly.entity_id
_entity_poly.type
_entity_poly.pdbx_seq_one_letter_code
_entity_poly.pdbx_strand_id
1 'polypeptide(L)'
;RLEQHGKLLDAVGRLAAKRAEQQVEWTWSMVREELLERLRANPAVRGLAPGLEAAVRAGAVTPTSAADRILAAFTDRNGPAGV
;
A
#
# COMPACT_ATOMS: atom_id res chain seq x y z
N ARG A 1 -37.89 28.23 -14.63
CA ARG A 1 -37.52 28.29 -13.19
C ARG A 1 -37.31 26.89 -12.58
N LEU A 2 -38.14 25.88 -12.89
CA LEU A 2 -37.96 24.49 -12.43
C LEU A 2 -36.74 23.76 -13.05
N GLU A 3 -36.43 24.02 -14.32
CA GLU A 3 -35.29 23.39 -15.01
C GLU A 3 -33.92 23.78 -14.41
N GLN A 4 -33.80 25.00 -13.89
CA GLN A 4 -32.59 25.46 -13.19
C GLN A 4 -32.41 24.76 -11.84
N HIS A 5 -33.51 24.45 -11.15
CA HIS A 5 -33.48 23.73 -9.87
C HIS A 5 -33.05 22.27 -10.07
N GLY A 6 -33.57 21.59 -11.10
CA GLY A 6 -33.17 20.22 -11.44
C GLY A 6 -31.67 20.08 -11.78
N LYS A 7 -31.11 21.04 -12.53
CA LYS A 7 -29.68 21.06 -12.88
C LYS A 7 -28.77 21.24 -11.66
N LEU A 8 -29.20 22.01 -10.66
CA LEU A 8 -28.44 22.22 -9.43
C LEU A 8 -28.41 20.95 -8.56
N LEU A 9 -29.55 20.28 -8.38
CA LEU A 9 -29.61 19.03 -7.62
C LEU A 9 -28.77 17.92 -8.25
N ASP A 10 -28.81 17.80 -9.57
CA ASP A 10 -28.00 16.85 -10.35
C ASP A 10 -26.49 17.17 -10.26
N ALA A 11 -26.10 18.45 -10.36
CA ALA A 11 -24.72 18.87 -10.17
C ALA A 11 -24.20 18.61 -8.73
N VAL A 12 -25.04 18.84 -7.72
CA VAL A 12 -24.72 18.55 -6.31
C VAL A 12 -24.57 17.03 -6.08
N GLY A 13 -25.45 16.22 -6.67
CA GLY A 13 -25.36 14.76 -6.62
C GLY A 13 -24.06 14.23 -7.23
N ARG A 14 -23.70 14.71 -8.43
CA ARG A 14 -22.41 14.35 -9.07
C ARG A 14 -21.20 14.77 -8.24
N LEU A 15 -21.26 15.94 -7.60
CA LEU A 15 -20.18 16.42 -6.74
C LEU A 15 -20.03 15.55 -5.47
N ALA A 16 -21.13 15.11 -4.88
CA ALA A 16 -21.12 14.20 -3.74
C ALA A 16 -20.51 12.84 -4.12
N ALA A 17 -20.91 12.27 -5.26
CA ALA A 17 -20.33 11.02 -5.78
C ALA A 17 -18.82 11.16 -6.02
N LYS A 18 -18.38 12.23 -6.69
CA LYS A 18 -16.96 12.50 -6.94
C LYS A 18 -16.15 12.61 -5.64
N ARG A 19 -16.70 13.27 -4.60
CA ARG A 19 -16.04 13.34 -3.29
C ARG A 19 -15.91 11.97 -2.65
N ALA A 20 -16.96 11.13 -2.73
CA ALA A 20 -16.90 9.79 -2.17
C ALA A 20 -15.78 8.96 -2.84
N GLU A 21 -15.65 9.02 -4.16
CA GLU A 21 -14.55 8.39 -4.91
C GLU A 21 -13.18 8.90 -4.44
N GLN A 22 -13.03 10.22 -4.30
CA GLN A 22 -11.80 10.84 -3.80
C GLN A 22 -11.45 10.40 -2.38
N GLN A 23 -12.43 10.23 -1.50
CA GLN A 23 -12.18 9.76 -0.13
C GLN A 23 -11.74 8.29 -0.11
N VAL A 24 -12.28 7.46 -0.99
CA VAL A 24 -11.81 6.07 -1.16
C VAL A 24 -10.37 6.05 -1.68
N GLU A 25 -10.06 6.88 -2.68
CA GLU A 25 -8.69 7.02 -3.20
C GLU A 25 -7.71 7.46 -2.10
N TRP A 26 -8.07 8.48 -1.34
CA TRP A 26 -7.25 8.96 -0.22
C TRP A 26 -7.06 7.87 0.83
N THR A 27 -8.12 7.14 1.19
CA THR A 27 -8.03 6.00 2.11
C THR A 27 -6.96 5.00 1.66
N TRP A 28 -6.95 4.63 0.38
CA TRP A 28 -5.95 3.72 -0.15
C TRP A 28 -4.55 4.32 -0.20
N SER A 29 -4.39 5.64 -0.39
CA SER A 29 -3.09 6.31 -0.27
C SER A 29 -2.52 6.21 1.14
N MET A 30 -3.33 6.48 2.17
CA MET A 30 -2.90 6.34 3.57
C MET A 30 -2.51 4.90 3.90
N VAL A 31 -3.27 3.91 3.41
CA VAL A 31 -2.94 2.49 3.61
C VAL A 31 -1.60 2.14 2.98
N ARG A 32 -1.32 2.60 1.75
CA ARG A 32 -0.03 2.33 1.07
C ARG A 32 1.14 2.97 1.82
N GLU A 33 0.98 4.21 2.27
CA GLU A 33 1.99 4.93 3.04
C GLU A 33 2.32 4.20 4.35
N GLU A 34 1.30 3.82 5.12
CA GLU A 34 1.45 3.08 6.37
C GLU A 34 2.09 1.70 6.15
N LEU A 35 1.69 0.98 5.09
CA LEU A 35 2.29 -0.32 4.76
C LEU A 35 3.78 -0.20 4.41
N LEU A 36 4.16 0.82 3.64
CA LEU A 36 5.56 1.08 3.29
C LEU A 36 6.40 1.45 4.52
N GLU A 37 5.83 2.25 5.43
CA GLU A 37 6.50 2.61 6.68
C GLU A 37 6.71 1.36 7.56
N ARG A 38 5.67 0.55 7.76
CA ARG A 38 5.76 -0.71 8.51
C ARG A 38 6.76 -1.69 7.91
N LEU A 39 6.79 -1.79 6.58
CA LEU A 39 7.74 -2.65 5.87
C LEU A 39 9.18 -2.24 6.17
N ARG A 40 9.49 -0.94 6.10
CA ARG A 40 10.83 -0.38 6.36
C ARG A 40 11.23 -0.45 7.83
N ALA A 41 10.26 -0.37 8.74
CA ALA A 41 10.49 -0.46 10.18
C ALA A 41 10.62 -1.91 10.69
N ASN A 42 10.13 -2.90 9.94
CA ASN A 42 10.15 -4.31 10.35
C ASN A 42 11.60 -4.81 10.57
N PRO A 43 11.96 -5.31 11.77
CA PRO A 43 13.33 -5.76 12.07
C PRO A 43 13.85 -6.88 11.17
N ALA A 44 12.99 -7.85 10.80
CA ALA A 44 13.36 -8.95 9.93
C ALA A 44 13.68 -8.45 8.51
N VAL A 45 12.86 -7.52 7.99
CA VAL A 45 13.12 -6.86 6.70
C VAL A 45 14.41 -6.04 6.75
N ARG A 46 14.62 -5.25 7.81
CA ARG A 46 15.85 -4.44 7.99
C ARG A 46 17.12 -5.30 8.06
N GLY A 47 17.04 -6.48 8.66
CA GLY A 47 18.15 -7.43 8.71
C GLY A 47 18.45 -8.10 7.36
N LEU A 48 17.39 -8.43 6.60
CA LEU A 48 17.51 -9.19 5.36
C LEU A 48 17.79 -8.31 4.13
N ALA A 49 17.20 -7.12 4.06
CA ALA A 49 17.18 -6.28 2.85
C ALA A 49 18.58 -5.92 2.32
N PRO A 50 19.56 -5.46 3.13
CA PRO A 50 20.88 -5.08 2.61
C PRO A 50 21.59 -6.23 1.88
N GLY A 51 21.48 -7.45 2.42
CA GLY A 51 22.07 -8.65 1.82
C GLY A 51 21.40 -9.02 0.49
N LEU A 52 20.08 -8.95 0.42
CA LEU A 52 19.34 -9.19 -0.81
C LEU A 52 19.64 -8.13 -1.89
N GLU A 53 19.72 -6.85 -1.51
CA GLU A 53 20.08 -5.80 -2.45
C GLU A 53 21.49 -6.01 -3.02
N ALA A 54 22.46 -6.39 -2.18
CA ALA A 54 23.80 -6.73 -2.64
C ALA A 54 23.79 -7.93 -3.59
N ALA A 55 23.03 -8.99 -3.28
CA ALA A 55 22.89 -10.17 -4.12
C ALA A 55 22.22 -9.85 -5.47
N VAL A 56 21.24 -8.95 -5.50
CA VAL A 56 20.62 -8.46 -6.76
C VAL A 56 21.64 -7.70 -7.60
N ARG A 57 22.38 -6.76 -7.00
CA ARG A 57 23.43 -6.00 -7.71
C ARG A 57 24.52 -6.91 -8.28
N ALA A 58 24.83 -8.01 -7.59
CA ALA A 58 25.79 -9.01 -8.03
C ALA A 58 25.22 -10.01 -9.07
N GLY A 59 23.93 -9.95 -9.39
CA GLY A 59 23.27 -10.93 -10.27
C GLY A 59 23.10 -12.33 -9.66
N ALA A 60 23.33 -12.48 -8.35
CA ALA A 60 23.22 -13.76 -7.64
C ALA A 60 21.77 -14.16 -7.36
N VAL A 61 20.85 -13.18 -7.29
CA VAL A 61 19.40 -13.41 -7.21
C VAL A 61 18.67 -12.45 -8.13
N THR A 62 17.53 -12.89 -8.66
CA THR A 62 16.65 -12.02 -9.46
C THR A 62 15.96 -10.97 -8.58
N PRO A 63 15.61 -9.78 -9.10
CA PRO A 63 14.82 -8.80 -8.38
C PRO A 63 13.49 -9.35 -7.84
N THR A 64 12.78 -10.17 -8.63
CA THR A 64 11.51 -10.79 -8.21
C THR A 64 11.70 -11.69 -6.98
N SER A 65 12.68 -12.60 -7.01
CA SER A 65 12.97 -13.48 -5.86
C SER A 65 13.39 -12.70 -4.61
N ALA A 66 14.14 -11.61 -4.76
CA ALA A 66 14.48 -10.75 -3.63
C ALA A 66 13.24 -10.06 -3.04
N ALA A 67 12.36 -9.54 -3.89
CA ALA A 67 11.09 -8.93 -3.46
C ALA A 67 10.20 -9.94 -2.72
N ASP A 68 10.06 -11.17 -3.23
CA ASP A 68 9.27 -12.22 -2.57
C ASP A 68 9.81 -12.54 -1.16
N ARG A 69 11.13 -12.61 -1.00
CA ARG A 69 11.76 -12.86 0.31
C ARG A 69 11.56 -11.70 1.28
N ILE A 70 11.62 -10.45 0.80
CA ILE A 70 11.33 -9.26 1.61
C ILE A 70 9.87 -9.28 2.06
N LEU A 71 8.94 -9.59 1.15
CA LEU A 71 7.51 -9.69 1.46
C LEU A 71 7.22 -10.83 2.44
N ALA A 72 7.87 -11.99 2.29
CA ALA A 72 7.76 -13.10 3.23
C ALA A 72 8.25 -12.71 4.63
N ALA A 73 9.41 -12.07 4.73
CA ALA A 73 9.94 -11.59 6.02
C ALA A 73 9.03 -10.53 6.69
N PHE A 74 8.23 -9.81 5.90
CA PHE A 74 7.25 -8.85 6.40
C PHE A 74 5.95 -9.50 6.90
N THR A 75 5.48 -10.55 6.24
CA THR A 75 4.19 -11.20 6.54
C THR A 75 4.29 -12.34 7.54
N ASP A 76 5.47 -12.93 7.71
CA ASP A 76 5.67 -14.07 8.60
C ASP A 76 5.61 -13.65 10.08
N ARG A 77 4.41 -13.73 10.66
CA ARG A 77 4.10 -13.46 12.07
C ARG A 77 4.26 -14.70 12.96
N ASN A 78 5.01 -15.72 12.53
CA ASN A 78 5.20 -16.98 13.26
C ASN A 78 6.69 -17.32 13.43
N GLY A 79 7.34 -16.69 14.42
CA GLY A 79 8.34 -17.39 15.23
C GLY A 79 7.62 -18.19 16.34
N PRO A 80 8.15 -19.33 16.83
CA PRO A 80 7.40 -20.23 17.72
C PRO A 80 7.17 -19.61 19.11
N ALA A 81 6.06 -18.89 19.28
CA ALA A 81 5.48 -18.58 20.57
C ALA A 81 4.03 -18.12 20.40
N GLY A 82 3.10 -18.91 20.92
CA GLY A 82 1.78 -18.42 21.33
C GLY A 82 0.57 -18.92 20.55
N VAL A 83 0.33 -20.23 20.58
CA VAL A 83 -0.90 -20.86 21.11
C VAL A 83 -0.62 -22.31 21.49
#